data_AF-A0A959YT50-F1
#
_entry.id   AF-A0A959YT50-F1
#
_cell.length_a   1.000
_cell.length_b   1.000
_cell.length_c   1.000
_cell.angle_alpha   90.00
_cell.angle_beta   90.00
_cell.angle_gamma   90.00
#
_symmetry.space_group_name_H-M   'P 1'
#
loop_
_entity.id
_entity.type
_entity.pdbx_description
1 polymer ?
#
loop_
_entity_poly.entity_id
_entity_poly.type
_entity_poly.pdbx_seq_one_letter_code
_entity_poly.pdbx_strand_id
1 'polypeptide(L)'
;MTYDFTTDSSQFYGGSSACVQIDESRWAIPAGDATKNGIIETTDKEIWSNEAGKQGYSPSDFNLDGQVDNCDLNDIWLKNLGLGGWIPE
;
A
#
# COMPACT_ATOMS: atom_id res chain seq x y z
N MET A 1 23.71 -8.77 -13.29
CA MET A 1 22.37 -9.36 -13.12
C MET A 1 21.37 -8.25 -13.36
N THR A 2 20.33 -8.48 -14.15
CA THR A 2 19.28 -7.48 -14.40
C THR A 2 18.07 -7.90 -13.59
N TYR A 3 17.57 -7.01 -12.73
CA TYR A 3 16.31 -7.21 -12.01
C TYR A 3 15.17 -6.64 -12.83
N ASP A 4 14.10 -7.40 -12.99
CA ASP A 4 12.92 -7.01 -13.75
C ASP A 4 11.64 -7.27 -12.95
N PHE A 5 11.14 -6.22 -12.31
CA PHE A 5 9.95 -6.25 -11.46
C PHE A 5 8.63 -6.51 -12.22
N THR A 6 8.67 -6.73 -13.54
CA THR A 6 7.46 -7.02 -14.33
C THR A 6 7.14 -8.52 -14.42
N THR A 7 8.08 -9.39 -14.03
CA THR A 7 8.01 -10.82 -14.34
C THR A 7 7.37 -11.69 -13.26
N ASP A 8 7.75 -11.49 -11.98
CA ASP A 8 7.26 -12.31 -10.87
C ASP A 8 7.49 -11.62 -9.50
N SER A 9 6.69 -11.99 -8.50
CA SER A 9 6.84 -11.49 -7.12
C SER A 9 8.21 -11.76 -6.49
N SER A 10 8.93 -12.83 -6.92
CA SER A 10 10.30 -13.15 -6.47
C SER A 10 11.34 -12.08 -6.80
N GLN A 11 11.00 -11.14 -7.68
CA GLN A 11 11.85 -10.00 -8.01
C GLN A 11 11.83 -8.94 -6.90
N PHE A 12 10.84 -8.99 -6.02
CA PHE A 12 10.71 -8.12 -4.86
C PHE A 12 11.31 -8.79 -3.62
N TYR A 13 12.08 -8.02 -2.87
CA TYR A 13 12.52 -8.46 -1.55
C TYR A 13 11.28 -8.54 -0.63
N GLY A 14 11.02 -9.72 -0.07
CA GLY A 14 9.76 -10.02 0.63
C GLY A 14 8.69 -10.73 -0.23
N GLY A 15 8.95 -10.95 -1.52
CA GLY A 15 8.09 -11.71 -2.41
C GLY A 15 6.68 -11.12 -2.53
N SER A 16 5.67 -11.98 -2.60
CA SER A 16 4.26 -11.60 -2.71
C SER A 16 3.72 -10.77 -1.54
N SER A 17 4.45 -10.68 -0.42
CA SER A 17 4.07 -9.81 0.70
C SER A 17 4.46 -8.35 0.45
N ALA A 18 5.43 -8.09 -0.42
CA ALA A 18 5.97 -6.74 -0.68
C ALA A 18 5.43 -6.08 -1.96
N CYS A 19 4.60 -6.79 -2.74
CA CYS A 19 4.12 -6.33 -4.03
C CYS A 19 2.72 -6.85 -4.34
N VAL A 20 2.00 -6.13 -5.20
CA VAL A 20 0.72 -6.54 -5.78
C VAL A 20 0.83 -6.57 -7.30
N GLN A 21 0.26 -7.59 -7.94
CA GLN A 21 0.15 -7.65 -9.39
C GLN A 21 -1.06 -6.84 -9.84
N ILE A 22 -0.84 -5.84 -10.69
CA ILE A 22 -1.89 -4.97 -11.25
C ILE A 22 -2.44 -5.55 -12.54
N ASP A 23 -1.57 -6.15 -13.35
CA ASP A 23 -1.92 -7.00 -14.51
C ASP A 23 -0.76 -7.93 -14.89
N GLU A 24 -0.91 -8.66 -16.00
CA GLU A 24 0.07 -9.62 -16.51
C GLU A 24 1.50 -9.07 -16.67
N SER A 25 1.66 -7.75 -16.82
CA SER A 25 2.93 -7.08 -17.09
C SER A 25 3.35 -6.06 -16.04
N ARG A 26 2.51 -5.81 -15.02
CA ARG A 26 2.71 -4.72 -14.07
C ARG A 26 2.52 -5.18 -12.64
N TRP A 27 3.47 -4.77 -11.82
CA TRP A 27 3.48 -4.95 -10.38
C TRP A 27 3.66 -3.59 -9.70
N ALA A 28 3.10 -3.45 -8.51
CA ALA A 28 3.18 -2.22 -7.73
C ALA A 28 3.50 -2.52 -6.26
N ILE A 29 3.98 -1.49 -5.57
CA ILE A 29 4.08 -1.50 -4.10
C ILE A 29 2.67 -1.28 -3.55
N PRO A 30 2.21 -2.09 -2.58
CA PRO A 30 0.88 -1.93 -1.99
C PRO A 30 0.77 -0.59 -1.26
N ALA A 31 -0.37 0.09 -1.43
CA ALA A 31 -0.72 1.31 -0.70
C ALA A 31 -1.55 0.98 0.55
N GLY A 32 -1.48 1.82 1.59
CA GLY A 32 -2.21 1.61 2.85
C GLY A 32 -1.39 1.84 4.12
N ASP A 33 -0.08 2.08 4.01
CA ASP A 33 0.82 2.29 5.15
C ASP A 33 0.89 3.78 5.53
N ALA A 34 -0.09 4.23 6.31
CA ALA A 34 -0.16 5.61 6.79
C ALA A 34 0.89 5.90 7.87
N THR A 35 1.27 4.89 8.66
CA THR A 35 2.30 5.00 9.71
C THR A 35 3.72 5.06 9.16
N LYS A 36 3.90 4.61 7.91
CA LYS A 36 5.19 4.51 7.19
C LYS A 36 6.15 3.55 7.89
N ASN A 37 5.62 2.51 8.51
CA ASN A 37 6.41 1.53 9.25
C ASN A 37 6.81 0.32 8.37
N GLY A 38 6.37 0.28 7.11
CA GLY A 38 6.66 -0.77 6.15
C GLY A 38 5.65 -1.91 6.15
N ILE A 39 4.59 -1.86 6.97
CA ILE A 39 3.52 -2.86 7.04
C ILE A 39 2.17 -2.17 7.05
N ILE A 40 1.25 -2.66 6.23
CA ILE A 40 -0.15 -2.21 6.22
C ILE A 40 -0.90 -3.00 7.29
N GLU A 41 -1.26 -2.33 8.38
CA GLU A 41 -1.86 -2.94 9.56
C GLU A 41 -2.95 -2.06 10.19
N THR A 42 -3.48 -2.48 11.34
CA THR A 42 -4.62 -1.81 11.97
C THR A 42 -4.30 -0.41 12.49
N THR A 43 -3.03 -0.12 12.79
CA THR A 43 -2.58 1.21 13.24
C THR A 43 -2.71 2.26 12.12
N ASP A 44 -2.60 1.87 10.85
CA ASP A 44 -2.86 2.77 9.71
C ASP A 44 -4.33 3.18 9.64
N LYS A 45 -5.24 2.25 9.96
CA LYS A 45 -6.68 2.54 10.01
C LYS A 45 -7.03 3.50 11.14
N GLU A 46 -6.27 3.52 12.23
CA GLU A 46 -6.45 4.51 13.29
C GLU A 46 -6.11 5.92 12.79
N ILE A 47 -5.08 6.06 11.95
CA ILE A 47 -4.76 7.34 11.27
C ILE A 47 -5.91 7.72 10.33
N TRP A 48 -6.36 6.79 9.48
CA TRP A 48 -7.50 7.02 8.60
C TRP A 48 -8.74 7.49 9.37
N SER A 49 -9.02 6.89 10.53
CA SER A 49 -10.19 7.26 11.35
C SER A 49 -10.12 8.72 11.85
N ASN A 50 -8.92 9.24 12.10
CA ASN A 50 -8.70 10.64 12.48
C ASN A 50 -8.71 11.61 11.29
N GLU A 51 -8.59 11.10 10.07
CA GLU A 51 -8.50 11.86 8.84
C GLU A 51 -9.76 11.76 7.97
N ALA A 52 -10.63 10.79 8.23
CA ALA A 52 -11.86 10.56 7.49
C ALA A 52 -12.70 11.83 7.32
N GLY A 53 -13.03 12.15 6.06
CA GLY A 53 -13.77 13.33 5.66
C GLY A 53 -12.91 14.58 5.40
N LYS A 54 -11.59 14.55 5.65
CA LYS A 54 -10.69 15.66 5.31
C LYS A 54 -10.40 15.67 3.80
N GLN A 55 -10.28 16.88 3.26
CA GLN A 55 -9.84 17.14 1.90
C GLN A 55 -8.34 17.45 1.84
N GLY A 56 -7.74 17.19 0.69
CA GLY A 56 -6.31 17.31 0.43
C GLY A 56 -5.55 16.01 0.66
N TYR A 57 -4.29 16.00 0.23
CA TYR A 57 -3.41 14.85 0.36
C TYR A 57 -2.98 14.65 1.82
N SER A 58 -3.45 13.58 2.43
CA SER A 58 -3.11 13.19 3.80
C SER A 58 -2.48 11.79 3.81
N PRO A 59 -1.78 11.38 4.88
CA PRO A 59 -1.20 10.04 4.97
C PRO A 59 -2.18 8.88 4.71
N SER A 60 -3.46 9.05 5.04
CA SER A 60 -4.48 8.02 4.79
C SER A 60 -5.31 8.20 3.51
N ASP A 61 -4.94 9.14 2.63
CA ASP A 61 -5.47 9.24 1.27
C ASP A 61 -4.73 8.20 0.41
N PHE A 62 -5.21 6.96 0.46
CA PHE A 62 -4.54 5.79 -0.11
C PHE A 62 -4.80 5.63 -1.60
N ASN A 63 -5.88 6.20 -2.13
CA ASN A 63 -6.16 6.22 -3.56
C ASN A 63 -5.59 7.47 -4.27
N LEU A 64 -5.08 8.45 -3.50
CA LEU A 64 -4.45 9.70 -3.98
C LEU A 64 -5.40 10.58 -4.78
N ASP A 65 -6.68 10.59 -4.43
CA ASP A 65 -7.69 11.45 -5.09
C ASP A 65 -7.89 12.81 -4.40
N GLY A 66 -7.22 13.03 -3.27
CA GLY A 66 -7.31 14.27 -2.50
C GLY A 66 -8.50 14.31 -1.54
N GLN A 67 -9.13 13.18 -1.26
CA GLN A 67 -10.20 13.04 -0.27
C GLN A 67 -9.98 11.79 0.57
N VAL A 68 -9.86 11.95 1.89
CA VAL A 68 -9.83 10.78 2.78
C VAL A 68 -11.26 10.28 2.99
N ASP A 69 -11.60 9.11 2.46
CA ASP A 69 -12.93 8.52 2.57
C ASP A 69 -12.95 6.98 2.58
N ASN A 70 -14.14 6.40 2.43
CA ASN A 70 -14.34 4.96 2.50
C ASN A 70 -13.72 4.19 1.32
N CYS A 71 -13.43 4.83 0.19
CA CYS A 71 -12.71 4.20 -0.92
C CYS A 71 -11.27 3.90 -0.55
N ASP A 72 -10.59 4.77 0.21
CA ASP A 72 -9.27 4.47 0.76
C ASP A 72 -9.27 3.19 1.59
N LEU A 73 -10.28 3.04 2.45
CA LEU A 73 -10.39 1.92 3.36
C LEU A 73 -10.77 0.63 2.62
N ASN A 74 -11.86 0.67 1.84
CA ASN A 74 -12.48 -0.52 1.27
C ASN A 74 -11.78 -0.99 0.00
N ASP A 75 -11.30 -0.05 -0.81
CA ASP A 75 -10.72 -0.37 -2.12
C ASP A 75 -9.20 -0.51 -2.08
N ILE A 76 -8.53 0.07 -1.09
CA ILE A 76 -7.06 0.04 -0.98
C ILE A 76 -6.61 -0.69 0.30
N TRP A 77 -6.81 -0.10 1.48
CA TRP A 77 -6.24 -0.61 2.75
C TRP A 77 -6.67 -2.05 3.03
N LEU A 78 -7.97 -2.37 2.89
CA LEU A 78 -8.49 -3.71 3.19
C LEU A 78 -7.90 -4.79 2.26
N LYS A 79 -7.66 -4.47 0.99
CA LYS A 79 -7.10 -5.43 0.02
C LYS A 79 -5.62 -5.70 0.28
N ASN A 80 -4.92 -4.73 0.88
CA ASN A 80 -3.50 -4.77 1.12
C ASN A 80 -3.13 -5.08 2.57
N LEU A 81 -4.11 -5.36 3.44
CA LEU A 81 -3.88 -5.65 4.85
C LEU A 81 -2.90 -6.81 5.05
N GLY A 82 -1.85 -6.56 5.83
CA GLY A 82 -0.77 -7.52 6.10
C GLY A 82 0.32 -7.56 5.01
N LEU A 83 0.16 -6.82 3.91
CA LEU A 83 1.24 -6.59 2.97
C LEU A 83 2.18 -5.52 3.50
N GLY A 84 3.44 -5.61 3.11
CA GLY A 84 4.50 -4.80 3.65
C GLY A 84 5.85 -5.29 3.14
N GLY A 85 6.78 -4.35 2.99
CA GLY A 85 8.11 -4.62 2.47
C GLY A 85 9.14 -3.86 3.27
N TRP A 86 10.18 -4.57 3.70
CA TRP A 86 11.35 -3.97 4.34
C TRP A 86 12.42 -3.78 3.29
N ILE A 87 13.07 -2.62 3.27
CA ILE A 87 14.36 -2.49 2.60
C ILE A 87 15.40 -2.99 3.60
N PRO A 88 16.11 -4.11 3.34
CA PRO A 88 17.18 -4.55 4.24
C PRO A 88 18.30 -3.52 4.25
N GLU A 89 18.84 -3.24 5.45
CA GLU A 89 20.04 -2.40 5.66
C GLU A 89 21.32 -3.06 5.13
#